data_AF-A0A6G5ZUM5-F1
#
_entry.id   AF-A0A6G5ZUM5-F1
#
_cell.length_a   1.000
_cell.length_b   1.000
_cell.length_c   1.000
_cell.angle_alpha   90.00
_cell.angle_beta   90.00
_cell.angle_gamma   90.00
#
_symmetry.space_group_name_H-M   'P 1'
#
loop_
_entity.id
_entity.type
_entity.pdbx_description
1 polymer ?
#
loop_
_entity_poly.entity_id
_entity_poly.type
_entity_poly.pdbx_seq_one_letter_code
_entity_poly.pdbx_strand_id
1 'polypeptide(L)'
;GFPASSLGGLYTLITPGVLRIDTEETILVEAHGDNTPKQLDIFVRDFPRKQQILYQTRVDMNPGEGGMLVTPAITIPAKDLNKDSRQNQYVVVQVTAPGVKLEKVVLVSYQSGFVFIQTDKGIYTPGSPVRYRVFSMDYNMHRTDKAVIVEFQTPQGIVVSSNPVNPASPLIRPYNLPELVSFGTWKAVAKFENSPEESYTALFDVREYVLPSFEVRLQPSEKFFYIDGNTNFHVSITARYLYGKKVEGVAFVLFGVKIDGSKKSIPESLRRIPIMDGDGEATLERNTLSRRFQSLNDLVGHTLYVSVTVITDSGSDMVVTEQSGIHIVTSPYQIYLTKTPKYFKPGMPYELMVYVTNPDGSPAANVPVVSESIHSEGTTLSNGTAKLILNTPLNSQSLSITVKTNHRELLRERQATKSMTATAYQTQGGSANYLHIAITSTEIKPGDNLPVSFNVRGNPDSVNQIQYFTYLILTKGKIFKAGRQPRGPGQNLVTMTLRITPDLIPSFRFVAYYQVGNS
;
A
#
# COMPACT_ATOMS: atom_id res chain seq x y z
N GLY A 1 7.33 -32.77 0.12
CA GLY A 1 6.59 -34.04 0.17
C GLY A 1 5.86 -34.11 1.49
N PHE A 2 4.56 -34.38 1.48
CA PHE A 2 3.78 -34.57 2.70
C PHE A 2 3.82 -36.05 3.11
N PRO A 3 3.84 -36.39 4.40
CA PRO A 3 3.83 -37.77 4.84
C PRO A 3 2.44 -38.40 4.65
N ALA A 4 2.45 -39.71 4.37
CA ALA A 4 1.26 -40.54 4.21
C ALA A 4 0.46 -40.64 5.52
N SER A 5 -0.87 -40.65 5.39
CA SER A 5 -1.81 -40.79 6.51
C SER A 5 -1.82 -42.21 7.05
N SER A 6 -1.33 -42.40 8.27
CA SER A 6 -1.60 -43.59 9.08
C SER A 6 -2.81 -43.32 9.98
N LEU A 7 -3.98 -43.88 9.66
CA LEU A 7 -5.11 -44.20 10.57
C LEU A 7 -5.44 -43.18 11.71
N GLY A 8 -5.23 -41.88 11.49
CA GLY A 8 -5.34 -40.85 12.51
C GLY A 8 -5.59 -39.48 11.87
N GLY A 9 -6.29 -38.60 12.59
CA GLY A 9 -6.71 -37.29 12.11
C GLY A 9 -5.58 -36.45 11.48
N LEU A 10 -5.95 -35.51 10.60
CA LEU A 10 -5.01 -34.60 9.96
C LEU A 10 -4.67 -33.44 10.92
N TYR A 11 -3.38 -33.19 11.13
CA TYR A 11 -2.91 -32.07 11.94
C TYR A 11 -2.24 -31.01 11.07
N THR A 12 -2.54 -29.74 11.32
CA THR A 12 -1.98 -28.62 10.55
C THR A 12 -1.36 -27.56 11.46
N LEU A 13 -0.29 -26.93 10.97
CA LEU A 13 0.39 -25.80 11.59
C LEU A 13 0.48 -24.68 10.55
N ILE A 14 -0.13 -23.55 10.85
CA ILE A 14 -0.10 -22.35 10.02
C ILE A 14 0.55 -21.22 10.82
N THR A 15 1.58 -20.62 10.25
CA THR A 15 2.29 -19.48 10.84
C THR A 15 2.27 -18.30 9.86
N PRO A 16 2.49 -17.06 10.33
CA PRO A 16 2.93 -15.98 9.46
C PRO A 16 4.13 -16.42 8.60
N GLY A 17 4.25 -15.88 7.39
CA GLY A 17 5.40 -16.18 6.52
C GLY A 17 6.72 -15.61 7.04
N VAL A 18 6.64 -14.61 7.92
CA VAL A 18 7.75 -13.95 8.60
C VAL A 18 7.32 -13.69 10.04
N LEU A 19 8.14 -14.04 11.02
CA LEU A 19 7.91 -13.75 12.44
C LEU A 19 8.76 -12.55 12.86
N ARG A 20 8.18 -11.64 13.64
CA ARG A 20 8.88 -10.46 14.14
C ARG A 20 9.37 -10.69 15.55
N ILE A 21 10.60 -10.24 15.83
CA ILE A 21 11.16 -10.26 17.18
C ILE A 21 10.45 -9.24 18.10
N ASP A 22 10.55 -9.46 19.41
CA ASP A 22 10.00 -8.60 20.47
C ASP A 22 8.54 -8.20 20.25
N THR A 23 7.81 -9.06 19.54
CA THR A 23 6.46 -8.79 19.06
C THR A 23 5.66 -10.07 19.19
N GLU A 24 4.47 -9.96 19.78
CA GLU A 24 3.54 -11.08 19.85
C GLU A 24 3.03 -11.43 18.44
N GLU A 25 3.15 -12.71 18.09
CA GLU A 25 2.73 -13.30 16.83
C GLU A 25 1.80 -14.49 17.10
N THR A 26 0.66 -14.51 16.43
CA THR A 26 -0.30 -15.60 16.53
C THR A 26 0.02 -16.68 15.51
N ILE A 27 0.07 -17.94 15.95
CA ILE A 27 0.08 -19.12 15.07
C ILE A 27 -1.24 -19.88 15.20
N LEU A 28 -1.51 -20.78 14.26
CA LEU A 28 -2.72 -21.60 14.23
C LEU A 28 -2.33 -23.07 14.18
N VAL A 29 -2.89 -23.86 15.11
CA VAL A 29 -2.74 -25.32 15.15
C VAL A 29 -4.13 -25.95 15.14
N GLU A 30 -4.34 -26.92 14.27
CA GLU A 30 -5.63 -27.60 14.12
C GLU A 30 -5.46 -29.12 14.08
N ALA A 31 -6.47 -29.81 14.60
CA ALA A 31 -6.68 -31.23 14.38
C ALA A 31 -8.01 -31.43 13.65
N HIS A 32 -8.00 -32.22 12.59
CA HIS A 32 -9.16 -32.51 11.76
C HIS A 32 -9.47 -34.01 11.83
N GLY A 33 -10.68 -34.36 12.26
CA GLY A 33 -11.10 -35.76 12.40
C GLY A 33 -10.65 -36.44 13.68
N ASP A 34 -9.99 -35.72 14.59
CA ASP A 34 -9.69 -36.17 15.95
C ASP A 34 -10.28 -35.17 16.96
N ASN A 35 -11.26 -35.63 17.74
CA ASN A 35 -11.95 -34.84 18.79
C ASN A 35 -11.45 -35.15 20.20
N THR A 36 -10.40 -35.96 20.35
CA THR A 36 -9.83 -36.27 21.65
C THR A 36 -9.08 -35.06 22.20
N PRO A 37 -9.36 -34.60 23.43
CA PRO A 37 -8.60 -33.54 24.06
C PRO A 37 -7.10 -33.80 24.05
N LYS A 38 -6.30 -32.76 23.76
CA LYS A 38 -4.83 -32.86 23.73
C LYS A 38 -4.20 -31.66 24.41
N GLN A 39 -3.04 -31.90 25.01
CA GLN A 39 -2.15 -30.84 25.47
C GLN A 39 -0.98 -30.74 24.49
N LEU A 40 -0.82 -29.57 23.89
CA LEU A 40 0.21 -29.29 22.90
C LEU A 40 1.36 -28.53 23.54
N ASP A 41 2.58 -29.04 23.38
CA ASP A 41 3.81 -28.30 23.67
C ASP A 41 4.30 -27.60 22.40
N ILE A 42 4.55 -26.29 22.50
CA ILE A 42 4.95 -25.44 21.39
C ILE A 42 6.33 -24.87 21.70
N PHE A 43 7.27 -25.06 20.79
CA PHE A 43 8.63 -24.57 20.90
C PHE A 43 8.97 -23.71 19.69
N VAL A 44 9.66 -22.60 19.95
CA VAL A 44 10.41 -21.87 18.92
C VAL A 44 11.88 -22.09 19.19
N ARG A 45 12.62 -22.61 18.21
CA ARG A 45 14.06 -22.89 18.33
C ARG A 45 14.86 -22.13 17.29
N ASP A 46 16.14 -21.93 17.57
CA ASP A 46 17.09 -21.43 16.58
C ASP A 46 17.21 -22.38 15.37
N PHE A 47 17.53 -21.81 14.21
CA PHE A 47 17.82 -22.56 12.99
C PHE A 47 19.25 -22.26 12.52
N PRO A 48 20.01 -23.25 12.01
CA PRO A 48 19.60 -24.64 11.74
C PRO A 48 19.83 -25.62 12.89
N ARG A 49 20.54 -25.22 13.95
CA ARG A 49 21.08 -26.16 14.95
C ARG A 49 20.03 -26.68 15.94
N LYS A 50 18.94 -25.94 16.17
CA LYS A 50 17.86 -26.28 17.12
C LYS A 50 18.36 -26.51 18.56
N GLN A 51 19.47 -25.86 18.92
CA GLN A 51 20.15 -26.01 20.20
C GLN A 51 19.46 -25.20 21.31
N GLN A 52 18.98 -24.00 20.99
CA GLN A 52 18.37 -23.07 21.91
C GLN A 52 16.85 -23.04 21.73
N ILE A 53 16.13 -23.08 22.86
CA ILE A 53 14.70 -22.80 22.90
C ILE A 53 14.56 -21.30 23.11
N LEU A 54 14.05 -20.60 22.10
CA LEU A 54 13.81 -19.15 22.11
C LEU A 54 12.48 -18.80 22.75
N TYR A 55 11.49 -19.69 22.63
CA TYR A 55 10.19 -19.56 23.28
C TYR A 55 9.59 -20.94 23.51
N GLN A 56 8.87 -21.10 24.61
CA GLN A 56 8.11 -22.30 24.90
C GLN A 56 6.78 -21.94 25.54
N THR A 57 5.72 -22.61 25.11
CA THR A 57 4.42 -22.54 25.77
C THR A 57 3.69 -23.87 25.64
N ARG A 58 2.62 -24.02 26.42
CA ARG A 58 1.77 -25.20 26.45
C ARG A 58 0.32 -24.77 26.34
N VAL A 59 -0.44 -25.41 25.46
CA VAL A 59 -1.83 -25.04 25.16
C VAL A 59 -2.71 -26.28 25.11
N ASP A 60 -3.85 -26.23 25.78
CA ASP A 60 -4.85 -27.29 25.73
C ASP A 60 -5.76 -27.09 24.51
N MET A 61 -5.88 -28.13 23.70
CA MET A 61 -6.78 -28.23 22.55
C MET A 61 -7.95 -29.14 22.92
N ASN A 62 -9.13 -28.55 23.03
CA ASN A 62 -10.35 -29.23 23.46
C ASN A 62 -11.46 -29.09 22.41
N PRO A 63 -12.42 -30.03 22.36
CA PRO A 63 -13.59 -29.95 21.48
C PRO A 63 -14.59 -28.91 22.02
N GLY A 64 -14.32 -27.62 21.78
CA GLY A 64 -15.22 -26.51 22.10
C GLY A 64 -15.99 -25.99 20.88
N GLU A 65 -16.66 -24.83 21.00
CA GLU A 65 -17.41 -24.19 19.91
C GLU A 65 -16.56 -23.93 18.65
N GLY A 66 -15.25 -23.70 18.82
CA GLY A 66 -14.29 -23.51 17.71
C GLY A 66 -13.79 -24.81 17.07
N GLY A 67 -14.23 -25.98 17.54
CA GLY A 67 -13.64 -27.27 17.18
C GLY A 67 -12.23 -27.44 17.70
N MET A 68 -11.52 -28.45 17.18
CA MET A 68 -10.13 -28.77 17.56
C MET A 68 -9.13 -27.82 16.88
N LEU A 69 -9.13 -26.58 17.36
CA LEU A 69 -8.38 -25.45 16.84
C LEU A 69 -7.88 -24.59 18.00
N VAL A 70 -6.61 -24.20 17.97
CA VAL A 70 -6.05 -23.23 18.92
C VAL A 70 -5.24 -22.17 18.20
N THR A 71 -5.20 -20.96 18.77
CA THR A 71 -4.41 -19.82 18.26
C THR A 71 -3.37 -19.33 19.29
N PRO A 72 -2.29 -20.08 19.52
CA PRO A 72 -1.24 -19.71 20.46
C PRO A 72 -0.55 -18.40 20.07
N ALA A 73 -0.31 -17.56 21.06
CA ALA A 73 0.57 -16.41 20.94
C ALA A 73 2.02 -16.81 21.27
N ILE A 74 2.94 -16.48 20.37
CA ILE A 74 4.39 -16.71 20.53
C ILE A 74 5.13 -15.37 20.43
N THR A 75 6.23 -15.23 21.17
CA THR A 75 7.09 -14.05 21.10
C THR A 75 8.54 -14.52 21.05
N ILE A 76 9.34 -13.97 20.13
CA ILE A 76 10.75 -14.30 20.00
C ILE A 76 11.57 -13.13 20.55
N PRO A 77 12.26 -13.28 21.69
CA PRO A 77 13.08 -12.19 22.23
C PRO A 77 14.29 -11.92 21.33
N ALA A 78 14.49 -10.68 20.93
CA ALA A 78 15.59 -10.28 20.07
C ALA A 78 16.96 -10.58 20.69
N LYS A 79 17.08 -10.42 22.01
CA LYS A 79 18.29 -10.67 22.80
C LYS A 79 18.80 -12.11 22.73
N ASP A 80 17.92 -13.06 22.42
CA ASP A 80 18.23 -14.48 22.41
C ASP A 80 18.67 -14.94 21.01
N LEU A 81 18.62 -14.04 20.02
CA LEU A 81 19.12 -14.25 18.67
C LEU A 81 20.41 -13.45 18.44
N ASN A 82 21.47 -14.14 18.01
CA ASN A 82 22.68 -13.48 17.54
C ASN A 82 22.41 -12.88 16.16
N LYS A 83 22.00 -11.61 16.11
CA LYS A 83 21.68 -10.92 14.85
C LYS A 83 22.89 -10.88 13.92
N ASP A 84 22.72 -11.37 12.70
CA ASP A 84 23.63 -11.11 11.58
C ASP A 84 22.88 -10.30 10.52
N SER A 85 23.18 -9.01 10.43
CA SER A 85 22.53 -8.09 9.50
C SER A 85 22.83 -8.37 8.03
N ARG A 86 23.79 -9.26 7.72
CA ARG A 86 24.18 -9.59 6.35
C ARG A 86 23.45 -10.81 5.80
N GLN A 87 22.73 -11.56 6.63
CA GLN A 87 22.07 -12.80 6.23
C GLN A 87 20.65 -12.90 6.78
N ASN A 88 19.79 -13.56 6.00
CA ASN A 88 18.46 -13.91 6.47
C ASN A 88 18.57 -14.96 7.58
N GLN A 89 17.91 -14.69 8.71
CA GLN A 89 17.86 -15.60 9.84
C GLN A 89 16.49 -16.25 9.96
N TYR A 90 16.50 -17.49 10.43
CA TYR A 90 15.31 -18.33 10.51
C TYR A 90 15.17 -18.91 11.91
N VAL A 91 13.95 -19.29 12.24
CA VAL A 91 13.62 -20.07 13.44
C VAL A 91 12.77 -21.26 13.04
N VAL A 92 12.69 -22.24 13.93
CA VAL A 92 11.85 -23.42 13.76
C VAL A 92 10.73 -23.40 14.78
N VAL A 93 9.49 -23.35 14.31
CA VAL A 93 8.30 -23.55 15.13
C VAL A 93 7.98 -25.03 15.16
N GLN A 94 7.95 -25.63 16.35
CA GLN A 94 7.65 -27.03 16.58
C GLN A 94 6.43 -27.17 17.48
N VAL A 95 5.53 -28.08 17.12
CA VAL A 95 4.39 -28.45 17.95
C VAL A 95 4.44 -29.95 18.19
N THR A 96 4.39 -30.35 19.46
CA THR A 96 4.46 -31.75 19.88
C THR A 96 3.34 -32.10 20.84
N ALA A 97 2.72 -33.25 20.62
CA ALA A 97 1.78 -33.90 21.53
C ALA A 97 1.81 -35.41 21.27
N PRO A 98 1.18 -36.25 22.11
CA PRO A 98 1.09 -37.70 21.83
C PRO A 98 0.54 -37.97 20.42
N GLY A 99 1.36 -38.57 19.56
CA GLY A 99 1.01 -38.85 18.16
C GLY A 99 1.07 -37.66 17.19
N VAL A 100 1.45 -36.45 17.64
CA VAL A 100 1.50 -35.23 16.83
C VAL A 100 2.89 -34.62 16.87
N LYS A 101 3.49 -34.42 15.70
CA LYS A 101 4.75 -33.68 15.54
C LYS A 101 4.70 -32.84 14.27
N LEU A 102 4.58 -31.52 14.44
CA LEU A 102 4.58 -30.56 13.34
C LEU A 102 5.81 -29.66 13.45
N GLU A 103 6.38 -29.29 12.31
CA GLU A 103 7.54 -28.41 12.25
C GLU A 103 7.42 -27.45 11.05
N LYS A 104 7.76 -26.17 11.28
CA LYS A 104 7.84 -25.17 10.23
C LYS A 104 9.05 -24.25 10.44
N VAL A 105 9.91 -24.15 9.44
CA VAL A 105 10.98 -23.14 9.39
C VAL A 105 10.39 -21.83 8.88
N VAL A 106 10.65 -20.74 9.59
CA VAL A 106 10.08 -19.42 9.31
C VAL A 106 11.17 -18.35 9.35
N LEU A 107 11.09 -17.38 8.42
CA LEU A 107 11.99 -16.22 8.37
C LEU A 107 11.74 -15.30 9.56
N VAL A 108 12.79 -14.70 10.12
CA VAL A 108 12.70 -13.70 11.18
C VAL A 108 12.91 -12.29 10.63
N SER A 109 12.13 -11.33 11.11
CA SER A 109 12.33 -9.90 10.87
C SER A 109 12.75 -9.18 12.14
N TYR A 110 13.78 -8.34 12.03
CA TYR A 110 14.33 -7.50 13.11
C TYR A 110 13.71 -6.10 13.20
N GLN A 111 12.70 -5.83 12.39
CA GLN A 111 12.06 -4.54 12.37
C GLN A 111 11.25 -4.32 13.66
N SER A 112 11.47 -3.17 14.31
CA SER A 112 10.93 -2.89 15.65
C SER A 112 9.58 -2.18 15.66
N GLY A 113 9.11 -1.72 14.50
CA GLY A 113 7.90 -0.93 14.33
C GLY A 113 8.11 0.19 13.31
N PHE A 114 7.37 1.28 13.46
CA PHE A 114 7.40 2.46 12.59
C PHE A 114 7.80 3.72 13.36
N VAL A 115 8.53 4.63 12.72
CA VAL A 115 8.82 5.96 13.26
C VAL A 115 8.34 7.04 12.30
N PHE A 116 7.63 8.04 12.83
CA PHE A 116 7.21 9.21 12.09
C PHE A 116 7.85 10.45 12.70
N ILE A 117 8.44 11.30 11.85
CA ILE A 117 9.05 12.56 12.26
C ILE A 117 8.18 13.69 11.71
N GLN A 118 7.83 14.64 12.56
CA GLN A 118 7.12 15.85 12.18
C GLN A 118 7.97 17.05 12.56
N THR A 119 8.34 17.87 11.59
CA THR A 119 8.95 19.18 11.82
C THR A 119 7.86 20.26 11.93
N ASP A 120 8.14 21.37 12.62
CA ASP A 120 7.18 22.48 12.73
C ASP A 120 6.96 23.21 11.40
N LYS A 121 7.99 23.25 10.56
CA LYS A 121 7.97 23.82 9.20
C LYS A 121 8.68 22.90 8.20
N GLY A 122 8.37 23.09 6.92
CA GLY A 122 9.09 22.45 5.80
C GLY A 122 10.32 23.23 5.30
N ILE A 123 10.50 24.48 5.75
CA ILE A 123 11.60 25.36 5.33
C ILE A 123 12.11 26.22 6.50
N TYR A 124 13.43 26.43 6.54
CA TYR A 124 14.14 27.15 7.59
C TYR A 124 15.17 28.12 7.00
N THR A 125 15.38 29.23 7.69
CA THR A 125 16.50 30.13 7.46
C THR A 125 17.72 29.69 8.28
N PRO A 126 18.95 30.02 7.85
CA PRO A 126 20.14 29.85 8.68
C PRO A 126 19.99 30.49 10.07
N GLY A 127 20.63 29.91 11.08
CA GLY A 127 20.52 30.36 12.48
C GLY A 127 19.21 29.98 13.18
N SER A 128 18.19 29.46 12.48
CA SER A 128 16.90 29.14 13.09
C SER A 128 16.84 27.74 13.74
N PRO A 129 16.08 27.56 14.83
CA PRO A 129 15.88 26.25 15.44
C PRO A 129 14.88 25.40 14.66
N VAL A 130 15.27 24.18 14.30
CA VAL A 130 14.39 23.14 13.75
C VAL A 130 13.72 22.42 14.90
N ARG A 131 12.41 22.63 15.09
CA ARG A 131 11.63 21.94 16.11
C ARG A 131 10.99 20.71 15.48
N TYR A 132 11.04 19.60 16.19
CA TYR A 132 10.52 18.34 15.68
C TYR A 132 9.89 17.49 16.77
N ARG A 133 9.01 16.58 16.35
CA ARG A 133 8.42 15.53 17.16
C ARG A 133 8.70 14.18 16.51
N VAL A 134 8.84 13.17 17.35
CA VAL A 134 9.05 11.79 16.94
C VAL A 134 7.92 10.96 17.52
N PHE A 135 7.25 10.19 16.66
CA PHE A 135 6.24 9.22 17.04
C PHE A 135 6.74 7.83 16.70
N SER A 136 6.90 6.98 17.71
CA SER A 136 7.26 5.58 17.55
C SER A 136 6.03 4.72 17.77
N MET A 137 5.79 3.80 16.83
CA MET A 137 4.62 2.93 16.84
C MET A 137 5.06 1.48 16.67
N ASP A 138 4.37 0.56 17.33
CA ASP A 138 4.51 -0.87 17.06
C ASP A 138 3.79 -1.24 15.74
N TYR A 139 3.81 -2.52 15.41
CA TYR A 139 3.09 -3.02 14.23
C TYR A 139 1.59 -2.97 14.32
N ASN A 140 1.03 -2.81 15.52
CA ASN A 140 -0.40 -2.65 15.72
C ASN A 140 -0.84 -1.18 15.62
N MET A 141 0.11 -0.24 15.48
CA MET A 141 -0.09 1.21 15.55
C MET A 141 -0.42 1.69 16.98
N HIS A 142 0.09 0.99 17.99
CA HIS A 142 0.14 1.51 19.36
C HIS A 142 1.45 2.27 19.57
N ARG A 143 1.39 3.34 20.37
CA ARG A 143 2.59 4.08 20.77
C ARG A 143 3.56 3.16 21.49
N THR A 144 4.84 3.28 21.18
CA THR A 144 5.93 2.57 21.89
C THR A 144 6.89 3.56 22.53
N ASP A 145 7.48 3.17 23.65
CA ASP A 145 8.50 3.99 24.34
C ASP A 145 9.93 3.55 24.00
N LYS A 146 10.10 2.79 22.91
CA LYS A 146 11.42 2.36 22.42
C LYS A 146 12.25 3.59 22.06
N ALA A 147 13.50 3.61 22.50
CA ALA A 147 14.43 4.69 22.20
C ALA A 147 14.71 4.78 20.69
N VAL A 148 14.76 6.02 20.20
CA VAL A 148 14.99 6.34 18.78
C VAL A 148 16.20 7.24 18.69
N ILE A 149 17.14 6.92 17.80
CA ILE A 149 18.24 7.81 17.44
C ILE A 149 17.76 8.72 16.32
N VAL A 150 17.89 10.04 16.51
CA VAL A 150 17.60 11.04 15.48
C VAL A 150 18.89 11.68 15.00
N GLU A 151 19.14 11.53 13.71
CA GLU A 151 20.26 12.10 12.98
C GLU A 151 19.81 13.27 12.11
N PHE A 152 20.58 14.36 12.10
CA PHE A 152 20.42 15.43 11.12
C PHE A 152 21.52 15.32 10.07
N GLN A 153 21.11 15.27 8.80
CA GLN A 153 22.02 15.14 7.66
C GLN A 153 21.94 16.37 6.76
N THR A 154 23.12 16.86 6.36
CA THR A 154 23.24 17.93 5.36
C THR A 154 22.76 17.45 3.98
N PRO A 155 22.54 18.37 3.02
CA PRO A 155 22.21 18.02 1.64
C PRO A 155 23.29 17.15 0.95
N GLN A 156 24.53 17.22 1.42
CA GLN A 156 25.66 16.39 0.96
C GLN A 156 25.69 15.00 1.61
N GLY A 157 24.75 14.69 2.51
CA GLY A 157 24.67 13.41 3.22
C GLY A 157 25.57 13.29 4.44
N ILE A 158 26.09 14.41 4.96
CA ILE A 158 26.97 14.41 6.15
C ILE A 158 26.09 14.43 7.41
N VAL A 159 26.26 13.47 8.32
CA VAL A 159 25.60 13.47 9.63
C VAL A 159 26.30 14.50 10.53
N VAL A 160 25.56 15.52 10.97
CA VAL A 160 26.10 16.62 11.81
C VAL A 160 25.60 16.59 13.25
N SER A 161 24.57 15.79 13.51
CA SER A 161 24.04 15.55 14.85
C SER A 161 23.47 14.15 14.91
N SER A 162 23.65 13.46 16.03
CA SER A 162 23.04 12.16 16.31
C SER A 162 22.73 12.10 17.80
N ASN A 163 21.44 12.08 18.15
CA ASN A 163 21.01 12.11 19.54
C ASN A 163 19.99 11.00 19.83
N PRO A 164 20.10 10.29 20.96
CA PRO A 164 19.02 9.46 21.46
C PRO A 164 17.86 10.36 21.89
N VAL A 165 16.66 10.02 21.42
CA VAL A 165 15.41 10.71 21.70
C VAL A 165 14.45 9.68 22.28
N ASN A 166 13.84 10.04 23.42
CA ASN A 166 12.72 9.29 23.97
C ASN A 166 11.41 9.85 23.38
N PRO A 167 10.69 9.09 22.53
CA PRO A 167 9.41 9.53 21.95
C PRO A 167 8.29 9.74 22.99
N ALA A 168 8.45 9.21 24.21
CA ALA A 168 7.56 9.46 25.34
C ALA A 168 7.71 10.88 25.90
N SER A 169 8.89 11.49 25.74
CA SER A 169 9.23 12.78 26.35
C SER A 169 8.44 13.92 25.71
N PRO A 170 7.79 14.79 26.52
CA PRO A 170 7.15 16.00 26.00
C PRO A 170 8.16 17.05 25.53
N LEU A 171 9.42 16.93 25.95
CA LEU A 171 10.48 17.90 25.66
C LEU A 171 11.58 17.24 24.83
N ILE A 172 11.53 17.48 23.51
CA ILE A 172 12.61 17.15 22.58
C ILE A 172 13.35 18.45 22.26
N ARG A 173 14.68 18.45 22.43
CA ARG A 173 15.49 19.65 22.15
C ARG A 173 15.49 19.91 20.64
N PRO A 174 15.28 21.16 20.20
CA PRO A 174 15.38 21.50 18.79
C PRO A 174 16.83 21.33 18.30
N TYR A 175 16.98 21.13 17.00
CA TYR A 175 18.27 21.22 16.35
C TYR A 175 18.51 22.66 15.89
N ASN A 176 19.52 23.33 16.45
CA ASN A 176 19.84 24.71 16.10
C ASN A 176 20.70 24.73 14.84
N LEU A 177 20.18 25.26 13.73
CA LEU A 177 20.98 25.45 12.52
C LEU A 177 22.06 26.51 12.80
N PRO A 178 23.32 26.28 12.43
CA PRO A 178 24.34 27.33 12.44
C PRO A 178 23.94 28.51 11.53
N GLU A 179 24.48 29.69 11.81
CA GLU A 179 24.33 30.86 10.91
C GLU A 179 25.01 30.60 9.56
N LEU A 180 26.16 29.92 9.56
CA LEU A 180 26.86 29.47 8.35
C LEU A 180 26.58 27.97 8.15
N VAL A 181 25.62 27.66 7.27
CA VAL A 181 25.11 26.30 7.07
C VAL A 181 24.92 25.99 5.58
N SER A 182 25.08 24.72 5.19
CA SER A 182 24.83 24.30 3.81
C SER A 182 23.36 24.51 3.41
N PHE A 183 23.13 25.20 2.29
CA PHE A 183 21.80 25.33 1.71
C PHE A 183 21.37 24.06 0.95
N GLY A 184 20.06 23.84 0.88
CA GLY A 184 19.42 22.74 0.18
C GLY A 184 18.49 21.92 1.06
N THR A 185 18.13 20.73 0.60
CA THR A 185 17.23 19.82 1.32
C THR A 185 17.99 18.99 2.34
N TRP A 186 17.72 19.24 3.61
CA TRP A 186 18.22 18.50 4.75
C TRP A 186 17.32 17.31 5.09
N LYS A 187 17.89 16.36 5.85
CA LYS A 187 17.17 15.17 6.31
C LYS A 187 17.22 15.07 7.83
N ALA A 188 16.06 14.89 8.46
CA ALA A 188 15.96 14.33 9.80
C ALA A 188 15.70 12.83 9.65
N VAL A 189 16.63 12.00 10.09
CA VAL A 189 16.61 10.55 9.94
C VAL A 189 16.46 9.91 11.32
N ALA A 190 15.40 9.16 11.53
CA ALA A 190 15.13 8.47 12.78
C ALA A 190 15.29 6.95 12.60
N LYS A 191 15.95 6.31 13.56
CA LYS A 191 16.21 4.87 13.60
C LYS A 191 15.93 4.33 14.99
N PHE A 192 15.39 3.13 15.11
CA PHE A 192 15.33 2.47 16.41
C PHE A 192 16.73 2.08 16.85
N GLU A 193 17.07 2.27 18.13
CA GLU A 193 18.40 1.96 18.67
C GLU A 193 18.75 0.46 18.50
N ASN A 194 17.77 -0.41 18.68
CA ASN A 194 17.90 -1.86 18.51
C ASN A 194 17.75 -2.36 17.05
N SER A 195 17.38 -1.49 16.11
CA SER A 195 17.19 -1.84 14.69
C SER A 195 17.61 -0.68 13.77
N PRO A 196 18.92 -0.37 13.70
CA PRO A 196 19.41 0.82 13.00
C PRO A 196 19.40 0.72 11.46
N GLU A 197 19.16 -0.48 10.92
CA GLU A 197 19.10 -0.72 9.46
C GLU A 197 17.85 -0.10 8.83
N GLU A 198 16.78 0.03 9.60
CA GLU A 198 15.59 0.72 9.15
C GLU A 198 15.62 2.18 9.60
N SER A 199 15.42 3.07 8.64
CA SER A 199 15.42 4.50 8.89
C SER A 199 14.19 5.15 8.28
N TYR A 200 13.66 6.12 9.02
CA TYR A 200 12.51 6.93 8.65
C TYR A 200 12.99 8.36 8.47
N THR A 201 12.62 8.99 7.36
CA THR A 201 13.17 10.29 6.99
C THR A 201 12.08 11.34 6.84
N ALA A 202 12.27 12.48 7.48
CA ALA A 202 11.58 13.73 7.15
C ALA A 202 12.54 14.69 6.45
N LEU A 203 12.05 15.39 5.44
CA LEU A 203 12.80 16.34 4.64
C LEU A 203 12.41 17.76 5.00
N PHE A 204 13.37 18.67 5.01
CA PHE A 204 13.13 20.11 5.15
C PHE A 204 14.19 20.90 4.39
N ASP A 205 13.83 22.07 3.88
CA ASP A 205 14.76 22.92 3.12
C ASP A 205 15.41 23.97 4.03
N VAL A 206 16.69 24.23 3.80
CA VAL A 206 17.43 25.34 4.43
C VAL A 206 17.92 26.27 3.33
N ARG A 207 17.48 27.52 3.37
CA ARG A 207 17.92 28.60 2.47
C ARG A 207 17.64 29.96 3.08
N GLU A 208 18.37 30.98 2.65
CA GLU A 208 17.97 32.35 2.90
C GLU A 208 16.61 32.60 2.23
N TYR A 209 15.63 32.93 3.05
CA TYR A 209 14.26 33.10 2.61
C TYR A 209 13.58 34.14 3.48
N VAL A 210 12.95 35.11 2.83
CA VAL A 210 12.00 36.00 3.46
C VAL A 210 10.62 35.44 3.16
N LEU A 211 9.79 35.24 4.19
CA LEU A 211 8.40 34.84 4.00
C LEU A 211 7.68 35.94 3.22
N PRO A 212 7.21 35.69 1.98
CA PRO A 212 6.51 36.67 1.20
C PRO A 212 5.22 37.09 1.90
N SER A 213 4.81 38.33 1.66
CA SER A 213 3.55 38.87 2.20
C SER A 213 2.30 38.28 1.55
N PHE A 214 2.44 37.50 0.48
CA PHE A 214 1.34 36.92 -0.30
C PHE A 214 1.62 35.49 -0.79
N GLU A 215 0.55 34.74 -1.02
CA GLU A 215 0.54 33.40 -1.60
C GLU A 215 0.15 33.46 -3.08
N VAL A 216 0.77 32.62 -3.91
CA VAL A 216 0.38 32.40 -5.30
C VAL A 216 -0.09 30.96 -5.46
N ARG A 217 -1.30 30.76 -5.97
CA ARG A 217 -1.87 29.46 -6.30
C ARG A 217 -1.95 29.31 -7.81
N LEU A 218 -1.51 28.15 -8.29
CA LEU A 218 -1.54 27.78 -9.69
C LEU A 218 -2.54 26.65 -9.89
N GLN A 219 -3.49 26.86 -10.80
CA GLN A 219 -4.50 25.85 -11.14
C GLN A 219 -4.45 25.57 -12.65
N PRO A 220 -3.86 24.44 -13.06
CA PRO A 220 -3.98 23.95 -14.42
C PRO A 220 -5.43 23.75 -14.84
N SER A 221 -5.75 23.98 -16.11
CA SER A 221 -7.06 23.65 -16.69
C SER A 221 -7.35 22.16 -16.64
N GLU A 222 -6.32 21.34 -16.83
CA GLU A 222 -6.37 19.89 -16.82
C GLU A 222 -5.21 19.31 -16.01
N LYS A 223 -5.42 18.15 -15.37
CA LYS A 223 -4.38 17.44 -14.62
C LYS A 223 -3.31 16.77 -15.51
N PHE A 224 -3.55 16.76 -16.81
CA PHE A 224 -2.70 16.13 -17.81
C PHE A 224 -2.66 16.99 -19.08
N PHE A 225 -1.75 16.66 -19.98
CA PHE A 225 -1.60 17.32 -21.27
C PHE A 225 -1.59 16.29 -22.41
N TYR A 226 -2.55 16.38 -23.33
CA TYR A 226 -2.60 15.48 -24.49
C TYR A 226 -1.48 15.78 -25.47
N ILE A 227 -0.61 14.80 -25.72
CA ILE A 227 0.48 14.96 -26.68
C ILE A 227 0.05 14.92 -28.15
N ASP A 228 -1.19 14.56 -28.44
CA ASP A 228 -1.75 14.50 -29.79
C ASP A 228 -2.97 15.42 -29.94
N GLY A 229 -3.24 16.25 -28.92
CA GLY A 229 -4.35 17.18 -28.91
C GLY A 229 -4.06 18.50 -29.65
N ASN A 230 -5.15 19.16 -30.04
CA ASN A 230 -5.14 20.48 -30.68
C ASN A 230 -5.46 21.63 -29.69
N THR A 231 -5.61 21.33 -28.41
CA THR A 231 -5.95 22.32 -27.38
C THR A 231 -4.70 22.93 -26.77
N ASN A 232 -4.74 24.24 -26.52
CA ASN A 232 -3.74 24.93 -25.71
C ASN A 232 -3.86 24.48 -24.24
N PHE A 233 -2.80 24.73 -23.46
CA PHE A 233 -2.80 24.41 -22.04
C PHE A 233 -2.85 25.69 -21.21
N HIS A 234 -3.84 25.79 -20.34
CA HIS A 234 -4.10 27.00 -19.56
C HIS A 234 -3.75 26.77 -18.09
N VAL A 235 -3.22 27.81 -17.44
CA VAL A 235 -2.92 27.81 -16.01
C VAL A 235 -3.45 29.11 -15.42
N SER A 236 -4.44 28.98 -14.55
CA SER A 236 -4.97 30.09 -13.77
C SER A 236 -4.02 30.40 -12.62
N ILE A 237 -3.77 31.69 -12.39
CA ILE A 237 -2.89 32.23 -11.37
C ILE A 237 -3.76 33.05 -10.43
N THR A 238 -3.80 32.68 -9.15
CA THR A 238 -4.48 33.47 -8.11
C THR A 238 -3.47 33.91 -7.07
N ALA A 239 -3.34 35.21 -6.86
CA ALA A 239 -2.41 35.83 -5.93
C ALA A 239 -3.17 36.61 -4.84
N ARG A 240 -2.91 36.27 -3.58
CA ARG A 240 -3.57 36.88 -2.41
C ARG A 240 -2.59 37.12 -1.28
N TYR A 241 -2.64 38.29 -0.67
CA TYR A 241 -1.93 38.57 0.57
C TYR A 241 -2.32 37.56 1.66
N LEU A 242 -1.40 37.27 2.57
CA LEU A 242 -1.64 36.30 3.66
C LEU A 242 -2.80 36.73 4.59
N TYR A 243 -3.13 38.03 4.62
CA TYR A 243 -4.30 38.57 5.31
C TYR A 243 -5.60 38.59 4.45
N GLY A 244 -5.58 37.93 3.28
CA GLY A 244 -6.76 37.61 2.46
C GLY A 244 -7.11 38.60 1.34
N LYS A 245 -6.48 39.78 1.29
CA LYS A 245 -6.72 40.75 0.21
C LYS A 245 -6.09 40.30 -1.10
N LYS A 246 -6.68 40.74 -2.21
CA LYS A 246 -6.23 40.41 -3.57
C LYS A 246 -4.98 41.23 -3.93
N VAL A 247 -4.07 40.61 -4.67
CA VAL A 247 -2.83 41.25 -5.14
C VAL A 247 -3.07 41.88 -6.50
N GLU A 248 -2.52 43.07 -6.70
CA GLU A 248 -2.40 43.72 -8.00
C GLU A 248 -0.93 43.69 -8.43
N GLY A 249 -0.67 43.41 -9.70
CA GLY A 249 0.70 43.41 -10.22
C GLY A 249 0.88 42.68 -11.54
N VAL A 250 2.02 42.01 -11.70
CA VAL A 250 2.42 41.36 -12.95
C VAL A 250 3.03 39.99 -12.67
N ALA A 251 2.69 39.00 -13.50
CA ALA A 251 3.30 37.68 -13.50
C ALA A 251 4.16 37.44 -14.75
N PHE A 252 5.33 36.85 -14.56
CA PHE A 252 6.15 36.27 -15.62
C PHE A 252 6.00 34.76 -15.58
N VAL A 253 5.61 34.16 -16.70
CA VAL A 253 5.30 32.72 -16.78
C VAL A 253 6.16 32.06 -17.83
N LEU A 254 6.84 30.98 -17.43
CA LEU A 254 7.68 30.16 -18.30
C LEU A 254 7.27 28.69 -18.19
N PHE A 255 6.94 28.08 -19.32
CA PHE A 255 6.67 26.65 -19.40
C PHE A 255 7.94 25.86 -19.77
N GLY A 256 7.96 24.59 -19.39
CA GLY A 256 9.00 23.65 -19.78
C GLY A 256 8.60 22.20 -19.57
N VAL A 257 9.42 21.28 -20.05
CA VAL A 257 9.23 19.84 -19.87
C VAL A 257 10.35 19.30 -18.98
N LYS A 258 10.01 18.47 -18.01
CA LYS A 258 10.96 17.74 -17.17
C LYS A 258 11.15 16.33 -17.75
N ILE A 259 12.34 16.09 -18.27
CA ILE A 259 12.76 14.83 -18.93
C ILE A 259 13.86 14.21 -18.07
N ASP A 260 13.66 12.99 -17.59
CA ASP A 260 14.63 12.25 -16.76
C ASP A 260 15.20 13.05 -15.58
N GLY A 261 14.35 13.83 -14.92
CA GLY A 261 14.75 14.69 -13.80
C GLY A 261 15.33 16.05 -14.19
N SER A 262 15.73 16.24 -15.45
CA SER A 262 16.26 17.49 -15.99
C SER A 262 15.17 18.39 -16.57
N LYS A 263 15.22 19.69 -16.26
CA LYS A 263 14.27 20.69 -16.77
C LYS A 263 14.74 21.24 -18.11
N LYS A 264 13.93 21.07 -19.15
CA LYS A 264 14.11 21.70 -20.46
C LYS A 264 13.05 22.80 -20.63
N SER A 265 13.48 24.05 -20.49
CA SER A 265 12.61 25.20 -20.72
C SER A 265 12.14 25.29 -22.18
N ILE A 266 11.01 25.96 -22.38
CA ILE A 266 10.50 26.40 -23.67
C ILE A 266 10.58 27.94 -23.68
N PRO A 267 11.71 28.54 -24.09
CA PRO A 267 11.92 29.99 -23.96
C PRO A 267 10.85 30.85 -24.67
N GLU A 268 10.35 30.39 -25.83
CA GLU A 268 9.28 31.06 -26.58
C GLU A 268 7.94 31.15 -25.82
N SER A 269 7.76 30.32 -24.78
CA SER A 269 6.56 30.35 -23.92
C SER A 269 6.60 31.43 -22.85
N LEU A 270 7.72 32.15 -22.69
CA LEU A 270 7.84 33.23 -21.71
C LEU A 270 6.83 34.34 -22.03
N ARG A 271 5.95 34.64 -21.08
CA ARG A 271 4.92 35.69 -21.20
C ARG A 271 4.86 36.53 -19.94
N ARG A 272 4.55 37.81 -20.13
CA ARG A 272 4.22 38.77 -19.07
C ARG A 272 2.71 38.98 -19.05
N ILE A 273 2.09 38.78 -17.89
CA ILE A 273 0.64 38.74 -17.72
C ILE A 273 0.26 39.70 -16.59
N PRO A 274 -0.73 40.60 -16.78
CA PRO A 274 -1.24 41.40 -15.68
C PRO A 274 -2.00 40.51 -14.68
N ILE A 275 -1.79 40.74 -13.39
CA ILE A 275 -2.59 40.17 -12.31
C ILE A 275 -3.53 41.28 -11.85
N MET A 276 -4.82 41.12 -12.15
CA MET A 276 -5.87 42.09 -11.84
C MET A 276 -6.87 41.48 -10.87
N ASP A 277 -7.19 42.19 -9.80
CA ASP A 277 -8.08 41.71 -8.74
C ASP A 277 -7.65 40.31 -8.24
N GLY A 278 -6.33 40.10 -8.13
CA GLY A 278 -5.72 38.85 -7.68
C GLY A 278 -5.70 37.72 -8.68
N ASP A 279 -6.20 37.89 -9.91
CA ASP A 279 -6.34 36.80 -10.87
C ASP A 279 -5.61 37.09 -12.19
N GLY A 280 -5.13 36.03 -12.85
CA GLY A 280 -4.54 36.07 -14.19
C GLY A 280 -4.51 34.68 -14.82
N GLU A 281 -4.32 34.60 -16.14
CA GLU A 281 -4.29 33.33 -16.87
C GLU A 281 -3.13 33.25 -17.85
N ALA A 282 -2.35 32.17 -17.74
CA ALA A 282 -1.25 31.86 -18.65
C ALA A 282 -1.64 30.76 -19.62
N THR A 283 -1.21 30.90 -20.88
CA THR A 283 -1.49 29.92 -21.93
C THR A 283 -0.19 29.43 -22.56
N LEU A 284 0.01 28.11 -22.58
CA LEU A 284 1.01 27.44 -23.41
C LEU A 284 0.38 27.08 -24.74
N GLU A 285 0.81 27.81 -25.79
CA GLU A 285 0.39 27.54 -27.16
C GLU A 285 1.01 26.27 -27.70
N ARG A 286 0.20 25.44 -28.33
CA ARG A 286 0.63 24.16 -28.86
C ARG A 286 1.82 24.25 -29.83
N ASN A 287 1.82 25.25 -30.70
CA ASN A 287 2.86 25.44 -31.72
C ASN A 287 4.25 25.68 -31.11
N THR A 288 4.34 26.23 -29.89
CA THR A 288 5.63 26.43 -29.21
C THR A 288 6.29 25.10 -28.82
N LEU A 289 5.51 24.05 -28.55
CA LEU A 289 6.04 22.71 -28.29
C LEU A 289 6.65 22.09 -29.54
N SER A 290 5.93 22.15 -30.66
CA SER A 290 6.37 21.58 -31.95
C SER A 290 7.66 22.23 -32.48
N ARG A 291 7.89 23.52 -32.16
CA ARG A 291 9.14 24.21 -32.52
C ARG A 291 10.31 23.81 -31.63
N ARG A 292 10.05 23.57 -30.34
CA ARG A 292 11.08 23.24 -29.36
C ARG A 292 11.50 21.77 -29.41
N PHE A 293 10.57 20.86 -29.69
CA PHE A 293 10.79 19.43 -29.66
C PHE A 293 10.48 18.80 -31.02
N GLN A 294 11.49 18.15 -31.62
CA GLN A 294 11.40 17.56 -32.96
C GLN A 294 10.40 16.41 -33.04
N SER A 295 10.38 15.55 -32.01
CA SER A 295 9.41 14.47 -31.84
C SER A 295 8.58 14.74 -30.59
N LEU A 296 7.30 15.06 -30.77
CA LEU A 296 6.37 15.23 -29.67
C LEU A 296 6.08 13.91 -28.95
N ASN A 297 6.12 12.79 -29.68
CA ASN A 297 5.88 11.46 -29.10
C ASN A 297 6.93 11.10 -28.03
N ASP A 298 8.15 11.62 -28.14
CA ASP A 298 9.22 11.41 -27.15
C ASP A 298 8.89 12.09 -25.80
N LEU A 299 7.91 13.00 -25.78
CA LEU A 299 7.46 13.66 -24.56
C LEU A 299 6.46 12.82 -23.76
N VAL A 300 5.90 11.74 -24.34
CA VAL A 300 4.97 10.85 -23.62
C VAL A 300 5.65 10.22 -22.41
N GLY A 301 4.99 10.28 -21.26
CA GLY A 301 5.52 9.78 -19.99
C GLY A 301 6.36 10.80 -19.22
N HIS A 302 6.71 11.92 -19.83
CA HIS A 302 7.34 13.05 -19.15
C HIS A 302 6.31 14.00 -18.53
N THR A 303 6.79 15.02 -17.82
CA THR A 303 5.90 16.00 -17.14
C THR A 303 6.17 17.42 -17.64
N LEU A 304 5.09 18.16 -17.88
CA LEU A 304 5.12 19.59 -18.06
C LEU A 304 5.27 20.27 -16.69
N TYR A 305 6.04 21.35 -16.65
CA TYR A 305 6.09 22.27 -15.51
C TYR A 305 5.85 23.70 -16.00
N VAL A 306 5.36 24.54 -15.10
CA VAL A 306 5.18 25.97 -15.30
C VAL A 306 5.77 26.70 -14.12
N SER A 307 6.72 27.60 -14.40
CA SER A 307 7.35 28.49 -13.42
C SER A 307 6.71 29.86 -13.54
N VAL A 308 6.12 30.35 -12.45
CA VAL A 308 5.42 31.63 -12.36
C VAL A 308 6.11 32.51 -11.34
N THR A 309 6.51 33.71 -11.76
CA THR A 309 7.07 34.76 -10.90
C THR A 309 6.10 35.92 -10.86
N VAL A 310 5.44 36.14 -9.71
CA VAL A 310 4.50 37.26 -9.51
C VAL A 310 5.21 38.38 -8.76
N ILE A 311 5.04 39.61 -9.23
CA ILE A 311 5.59 40.83 -8.65
C ILE A 311 4.42 41.77 -8.37
N THR A 312 4.37 42.33 -7.15
CA THR A 312 3.37 43.34 -6.78
C THR A 312 3.57 44.62 -7.59
N ASP A 313 2.50 45.37 -7.87
CA ASP A 313 2.58 46.60 -8.68
C ASP A 313 3.47 47.70 -8.04
N SER A 314 3.57 47.70 -6.70
CA SER A 314 4.50 48.54 -5.93
C SER A 314 5.98 48.16 -6.12
N GLY A 315 6.27 47.00 -6.72
CA GLY A 315 7.61 46.42 -6.80
C GLY A 315 8.20 45.98 -5.45
N SER A 316 7.41 45.96 -4.38
CA SER A 316 7.91 45.70 -3.02
C SER A 316 8.23 44.23 -2.76
N ASP A 317 7.42 43.31 -3.29
CA ASP A 317 7.57 41.87 -3.08
C ASP A 317 7.46 41.08 -4.38
N MET A 318 8.13 39.92 -4.39
CA MET A 318 8.12 38.96 -5.50
C MET A 318 8.01 37.52 -4.97
N VAL A 319 7.17 36.72 -5.61
CA VAL A 319 6.97 35.29 -5.30
C VAL A 319 7.20 34.45 -6.54
N VAL A 320 8.05 33.43 -6.42
CA VAL A 320 8.26 32.40 -7.45
C VAL A 320 7.56 31.11 -7.01
N THR A 321 6.67 30.60 -7.84
CA THR A 321 5.96 29.33 -7.63
C THR A 321 6.08 28.47 -8.89
N GLU A 322 6.25 27.17 -8.70
CA GLU A 322 6.26 26.21 -9.81
C GLU A 322 5.15 25.19 -9.63
N GLN A 323 4.34 25.01 -10.67
CA GLN A 323 3.45 23.86 -10.78
C GLN A 323 4.14 22.83 -11.67
N SER A 324 4.35 21.63 -11.14
CA SER A 324 4.96 20.51 -11.84
C SER A 324 4.05 19.28 -11.80
N GLY A 325 4.48 18.17 -12.40
CA GLY A 325 3.73 16.91 -12.35
C GLY A 325 2.51 16.86 -13.28
N ILE A 326 2.40 17.76 -14.25
CA ILE A 326 1.36 17.69 -15.29
C ILE A 326 1.82 16.67 -16.32
N HIS A 327 1.24 15.48 -16.32
CA HIS A 327 1.71 14.38 -17.17
C HIS A 327 1.36 14.60 -18.64
N ILE A 328 2.32 14.34 -19.52
CA ILE A 328 2.14 14.35 -20.97
C ILE A 328 1.73 12.94 -21.40
N VAL A 329 0.52 12.80 -21.94
CA VAL A 329 -0.14 11.51 -22.16
C VAL A 329 -0.89 11.45 -23.49
N THR A 330 -1.19 10.24 -23.94
CA THR A 330 -2.13 9.96 -25.05
C THR A 330 -3.53 9.61 -24.52
N SER A 331 -3.63 9.15 -23.27
CA SER A 331 -4.88 8.80 -22.60
C SER A 331 -4.95 9.52 -21.25
N PRO A 332 -6.14 10.03 -20.84
CA PRO A 332 -6.29 10.71 -19.56
C PRO A 332 -6.35 9.72 -18.39
N TYR A 333 -6.35 8.41 -18.64
CA TYR A 333 -6.47 7.38 -17.63
C TYR A 333 -5.37 6.32 -17.76
N GLN A 334 -5.09 5.65 -16.65
CA GLN A 334 -4.24 4.45 -16.63
C GLN A 334 -4.99 3.31 -15.95
N ILE A 335 -4.99 2.13 -16.58
CA ILE A 335 -5.62 0.93 -16.02
C ILE A 335 -4.55 0.02 -15.41
N TYR A 336 -4.79 -0.39 -14.17
CA TYR A 336 -4.01 -1.37 -13.44
C TYR A 336 -4.87 -2.58 -13.06
N LEU A 337 -4.34 -3.76 -13.31
CA LEU A 337 -4.92 -5.05 -12.92
C LEU A 337 -4.09 -5.68 -11.79
N THR A 338 -3.67 -4.85 -10.84
CA THR A 338 -2.80 -5.23 -9.71
C THR A 338 -3.60 -5.60 -8.47
N LYS A 339 -4.85 -5.12 -8.35
CA LYS A 339 -5.76 -5.39 -7.21
C LYS A 339 -6.67 -6.61 -7.44
N THR A 340 -6.42 -7.41 -8.48
CA THR A 340 -7.21 -8.60 -8.84
C THR A 340 -6.39 -9.88 -8.69
N PRO A 341 -6.99 -11.03 -8.31
CA PRO A 341 -6.27 -12.29 -8.24
C PRO A 341 -5.74 -12.72 -9.61
N LYS A 342 -4.50 -13.22 -9.70
CA LYS A 342 -3.96 -13.77 -10.96
C LYS A 342 -4.43 -15.21 -11.26
N TYR A 343 -5.26 -15.77 -10.38
CA TYR A 343 -5.76 -17.13 -10.48
C TYR A 343 -7.29 -17.18 -10.35
N PHE A 344 -7.94 -17.97 -11.21
CA PHE A 344 -9.38 -18.19 -11.19
C PHE A 344 -9.72 -19.66 -10.90
N LYS A 345 -10.98 -19.96 -10.60
CA LYS A 345 -11.47 -21.32 -10.37
C LYS A 345 -12.40 -21.68 -11.53
N PRO A 346 -12.06 -22.65 -12.40
CA PRO A 346 -12.86 -22.97 -13.57
C PRO A 346 -14.31 -23.30 -13.23
N GLY A 347 -15.25 -22.70 -13.96
CA GLY A 347 -16.68 -22.88 -13.73
C GLY A 347 -17.22 -22.14 -12.51
N MET A 348 -16.45 -21.29 -11.85
CA MET A 348 -16.94 -20.36 -10.83
C MET A 348 -16.84 -18.92 -11.34
N PRO A 349 -17.69 -17.99 -10.85
CA PRO A 349 -17.52 -16.58 -11.13
C PRO A 349 -16.13 -16.10 -10.72
N TYR A 350 -15.48 -15.33 -11.58
CA TYR A 350 -14.23 -14.65 -11.29
C TYR A 350 -14.51 -13.15 -11.11
N GLU A 351 -14.13 -12.61 -9.96
CA GLU A 351 -14.26 -11.19 -9.63
C GLU A 351 -13.00 -10.45 -10.10
N LEU A 352 -13.10 -9.77 -11.24
CA LEU A 352 -12.05 -8.92 -11.78
C LEU A 352 -12.11 -7.53 -11.14
N MET A 353 -11.03 -7.17 -10.44
CA MET A 353 -10.87 -5.83 -9.85
C MET A 353 -10.03 -4.94 -10.76
N VAL A 354 -10.69 -4.00 -11.42
CA VAL A 354 -10.05 -2.98 -12.25
C VAL A 354 -9.71 -1.78 -11.37
N TYR A 355 -8.48 -1.27 -11.44
CA TYR A 355 -8.08 -0.02 -10.78
C TYR A 355 -7.69 1.01 -11.83
N VAL A 356 -8.40 2.12 -11.87
CA VAL A 356 -8.15 3.22 -12.81
C VAL A 356 -7.63 4.43 -12.04
N THR A 357 -6.56 5.03 -12.55
CA THR A 357 -5.99 6.25 -12.01
C THR A 357 -5.94 7.34 -13.06
N ASN A 358 -5.87 8.58 -12.58
CA ASN A 358 -5.35 9.68 -13.36
C ASN A 358 -3.84 9.47 -13.59
N PRO A 359 -3.20 10.23 -14.50
CA PRO A 359 -1.78 10.06 -14.81
C PRO A 359 -0.83 10.35 -13.64
N ASP A 360 -1.29 11.16 -12.67
CA ASP A 360 -0.58 11.47 -11.41
C ASP A 360 -0.62 10.32 -10.38
N GLY A 361 -1.31 9.22 -10.70
CA GLY A 361 -1.49 8.06 -9.82
C GLY A 361 -2.67 8.19 -8.85
N SER A 362 -3.34 9.34 -8.79
CA SER A 362 -4.55 9.51 -7.98
C SER A 362 -5.71 8.65 -8.53
N PRO A 363 -6.57 8.08 -7.67
CA PRO A 363 -7.70 7.29 -8.15
C PRO A 363 -8.66 8.09 -9.03
N ALA A 364 -9.11 7.51 -10.14
CA ALA A 364 -10.09 8.13 -11.04
C ALA A 364 -11.48 7.51 -10.82
N ALA A 365 -12.38 8.29 -10.22
CA ALA A 365 -13.75 7.88 -9.93
C ALA A 365 -14.69 8.16 -11.12
N ASN A 366 -15.82 7.46 -11.16
CA ASN A 366 -16.87 7.61 -12.18
C ASN A 366 -16.40 7.35 -13.62
N VAL A 367 -15.36 6.55 -13.81
CA VAL A 367 -14.85 6.17 -15.14
C VAL A 367 -15.50 4.85 -15.56
N PRO A 368 -16.30 4.83 -16.64
CA PRO A 368 -16.83 3.59 -17.18
C PRO A 368 -15.70 2.72 -17.74
N VAL A 369 -15.74 1.43 -17.47
CA VAL A 369 -14.81 0.42 -18.00
C VAL A 369 -15.61 -0.73 -18.60
N VAL A 370 -15.09 -1.28 -19.69
CA VAL A 370 -15.69 -2.41 -20.40
C VAL A 370 -14.63 -3.46 -20.71
N SER A 371 -15.05 -4.71 -20.72
CA SER A 371 -14.25 -5.81 -21.24
C SER A 371 -15.09 -6.64 -22.21
N GLU A 372 -14.83 -6.44 -23.50
CA GLU A 372 -15.50 -7.17 -24.60
C GLU A 372 -15.27 -8.69 -24.47
N SER A 373 -14.08 -9.11 -24.04
CA SER A 373 -13.73 -10.53 -23.86
C SER A 373 -14.65 -11.28 -22.88
N ILE A 374 -15.29 -10.57 -21.96
CA ILE A 374 -16.17 -11.15 -20.93
C ILE A 374 -17.58 -10.57 -20.97
N HIS A 375 -17.90 -9.71 -21.94
CA HIS A 375 -19.19 -9.02 -22.09
C HIS A 375 -19.66 -8.37 -20.77
N SER A 376 -18.76 -7.69 -20.07
CA SER A 376 -19.03 -7.06 -18.78
C SER A 376 -18.56 -5.61 -18.77
N GLU A 377 -19.32 -4.76 -18.09
CA GLU A 377 -19.04 -3.34 -17.91
C GLU A 377 -19.28 -2.94 -16.46
N GLY A 378 -18.67 -1.82 -16.06
CA GLY A 378 -18.77 -1.27 -14.73
C GLY A 378 -18.25 0.14 -14.68
N THR A 379 -18.40 0.80 -13.54
CA THR A 379 -17.93 2.18 -13.33
C THR A 379 -17.09 2.23 -12.07
N THR A 380 -15.99 2.99 -12.11
CA THR A 380 -15.09 3.10 -10.96
C THR A 380 -15.72 3.92 -9.83
N LEU A 381 -15.46 3.50 -8.59
CA LEU A 381 -15.91 4.18 -7.37
C LEU A 381 -14.92 5.26 -6.92
N SER A 382 -15.14 5.88 -5.76
CA SER A 382 -14.31 6.99 -5.24
C SER A 382 -12.83 6.61 -5.09
N ASN A 383 -12.57 5.33 -4.78
CA ASN A 383 -11.24 4.76 -4.66
C ASN A 383 -10.62 4.32 -6.00
N GLY A 384 -11.24 4.67 -7.13
CA GLY A 384 -10.81 4.35 -8.49
C GLY A 384 -10.94 2.88 -8.87
N THR A 385 -11.69 2.07 -8.12
CA THR A 385 -11.86 0.64 -8.44
C THR A 385 -13.24 0.33 -9.00
N ALA A 386 -13.29 -0.61 -9.95
CA ALA A 386 -14.52 -1.20 -10.47
C ALA A 386 -14.41 -2.73 -10.38
N LYS A 387 -15.48 -3.39 -9.95
CA LYS A 387 -15.58 -4.84 -9.92
C LYS A 387 -16.40 -5.33 -11.11
N LEU A 388 -15.79 -6.16 -11.95
CA LEU A 388 -16.46 -6.84 -13.05
C LEU A 388 -16.54 -8.33 -12.74
N ILE A 389 -17.71 -8.94 -12.91
CA ILE A 389 -17.90 -10.37 -12.66
C ILE A 389 -18.01 -11.08 -13.99
N LEU A 390 -17.19 -12.12 -14.18
CA LEU A 390 -17.25 -12.97 -15.37
C LEU A 390 -17.48 -14.42 -15.00
N ASN A 391 -18.34 -15.08 -15.78
CA ASN A 391 -18.56 -16.52 -15.67
C ASN A 391 -17.45 -17.24 -16.43
N THR A 392 -16.69 -18.07 -15.73
CA THR A 392 -15.55 -18.78 -16.32
C THR A 392 -15.99 -20.13 -16.90
N PRO A 393 -15.54 -20.53 -18.10
CA PRO A 393 -15.82 -21.86 -18.64
C PRO A 393 -15.18 -22.95 -17.78
N LEU A 394 -15.82 -24.13 -17.73
CA LEU A 394 -15.38 -25.23 -16.87
C LEU A 394 -14.02 -25.82 -17.26
N ASN A 395 -13.75 -25.89 -18.56
CA ASN A 395 -12.55 -26.55 -19.10
C ASN A 395 -11.42 -25.55 -19.40
N SER A 396 -11.56 -24.29 -18.99
CA SER A 396 -10.54 -23.28 -19.25
C SER A 396 -9.38 -23.38 -18.26
N GLN A 397 -8.16 -23.38 -18.78
CA GLN A 397 -6.92 -23.33 -17.98
C GLN A 397 -6.34 -21.91 -17.90
N SER A 398 -6.79 -21.01 -18.77
CA SER A 398 -6.27 -19.66 -18.92
C SER A 398 -7.35 -18.72 -19.42
N LEU A 399 -7.42 -17.52 -18.83
CA LEU A 399 -8.35 -16.46 -19.24
C LEU A 399 -7.55 -15.23 -19.65
N SER A 400 -7.59 -14.91 -20.94
CA SER A 400 -7.09 -13.64 -21.47
C SER A 400 -8.17 -12.57 -21.35
N ILE A 401 -7.89 -11.53 -20.59
CA ILE A 401 -8.84 -10.46 -20.27
C ILE A 401 -8.23 -9.14 -20.74
N THR A 402 -8.99 -8.39 -21.52
CA THR A 402 -8.63 -7.03 -21.93
C THR A 402 -9.71 -6.07 -21.44
N VAL A 403 -9.29 -5.06 -20.67
CA VAL A 403 -10.17 -4.01 -20.15
C VAL A 403 -9.83 -2.70 -20.83
N LYS A 404 -10.85 -1.95 -21.22
CA LYS A 404 -10.74 -0.61 -21.80
C LYS A 404 -11.59 0.38 -20.99
N THR A 405 -11.17 1.63 -20.89
CA THR A 405 -12.07 2.70 -20.46
C THR A 405 -13.11 2.95 -21.57
N ASN A 406 -14.31 3.39 -21.19
CA ASN A 406 -15.42 3.67 -22.10
C ASN A 406 -16.10 5.01 -21.77
N HIS A 407 -15.30 6.04 -21.54
CA HIS A 407 -15.80 7.38 -21.21
C HIS A 407 -16.34 8.07 -22.47
N ARG A 408 -17.62 8.47 -22.48
CA ARG A 408 -18.34 8.93 -23.69
C ARG A 408 -17.75 10.17 -24.35
N GLU A 409 -17.14 11.05 -23.56
CA GLU A 409 -16.54 12.30 -24.04
C GLU A 409 -15.15 12.10 -24.66
N LEU A 410 -14.58 10.90 -24.57
CA LEU A 410 -13.27 10.60 -25.12
C LEU A 410 -13.38 9.84 -26.44
N LEU A 411 -12.53 10.23 -27.39
CA LEU A 411 -12.31 9.47 -28.62
C LEU A 411 -11.82 8.05 -28.32
N ARG A 412 -12.11 7.11 -29.21
CA ARG A 412 -11.76 5.70 -29.03
C ARG A 412 -10.25 5.49 -28.88
N GLU A 413 -9.43 6.20 -29.66
CA GLU A 413 -7.97 6.14 -29.55
C GLU A 413 -7.41 6.67 -28.20
N ARG A 414 -8.19 7.46 -27.46
CA ARG A 414 -7.79 8.03 -26.17
C ARG A 414 -8.22 7.21 -24.96
N GLN A 415 -9.00 6.16 -25.17
CA GLN A 415 -9.37 5.25 -24.09
C GLN A 415 -8.15 4.44 -23.66
N ALA A 416 -7.93 4.32 -22.36
CA ALA A 416 -6.87 3.47 -21.82
C ALA A 416 -7.24 2.00 -22.04
N THR A 417 -6.23 1.17 -22.30
CA THR A 417 -6.41 -0.27 -22.47
C THR A 417 -5.35 -1.04 -21.68
N LYS A 418 -5.74 -2.15 -21.06
CA LYS A 418 -4.82 -3.06 -20.37
C LYS A 418 -5.29 -4.50 -20.47
N SER A 419 -4.36 -5.40 -20.71
CA SER A 419 -4.61 -6.84 -20.74
C SER A 419 -3.89 -7.57 -19.62
N MET A 420 -4.47 -8.69 -19.20
CA MET A 420 -3.85 -9.67 -18.31
C MET A 420 -4.24 -11.10 -18.72
N THR A 421 -3.50 -12.06 -18.18
CA THR A 421 -3.86 -13.48 -18.25
C THR A 421 -3.99 -14.02 -16.83
N ALA A 422 -5.14 -14.64 -16.52
CA ALA A 422 -5.36 -15.34 -15.27
C ALA A 422 -5.26 -16.86 -15.50
N THR A 423 -4.63 -17.58 -14.58
CA THR A 423 -4.42 -19.04 -14.69
C THR A 423 -5.40 -19.80 -13.80
N ALA A 424 -5.85 -20.98 -14.23
CA ALA A 424 -6.72 -21.82 -13.42
C ALA A 424 -6.02 -22.31 -12.14
N TYR A 425 -6.75 -22.33 -11.04
CA TYR A 425 -6.32 -22.92 -9.77
C TYR A 425 -6.10 -24.42 -9.94
N GLN A 426 -4.93 -24.90 -9.52
CA GLN A 426 -4.58 -26.31 -9.58
C GLN A 426 -5.08 -27.00 -8.31
N THR A 427 -6.01 -27.94 -8.49
CA THR A 427 -6.56 -28.73 -7.37
C THR A 427 -5.59 -29.82 -6.96
N GLN A 428 -5.58 -30.17 -5.67
CA GLN A 428 -4.74 -31.25 -5.16
C GLN A 428 -5.10 -32.56 -5.85
N GLY A 429 -4.10 -33.21 -6.46
CA GLY A 429 -4.26 -34.46 -7.19
C GLY A 429 -5.24 -34.40 -8.37
N GLY A 430 -5.60 -33.21 -8.86
CA GLY A 430 -6.62 -33.07 -9.91
C GLY A 430 -8.05 -33.38 -9.44
N SER A 431 -8.31 -33.31 -8.13
CA SER A 431 -9.62 -33.66 -7.51
C SER A 431 -10.82 -32.84 -7.99
N ALA A 432 -10.59 -31.72 -8.69
CA ALA A 432 -11.63 -30.77 -9.10
C ALA A 432 -12.45 -30.19 -7.93
N ASN A 433 -11.90 -30.23 -6.72
CA ASN A 433 -12.46 -29.66 -5.50
C ASN A 433 -11.96 -28.21 -5.34
N TYR A 434 -12.89 -27.25 -5.39
CA TYR A 434 -12.63 -25.82 -5.36
C TYR A 434 -13.34 -25.12 -4.19
N LEU A 435 -12.67 -24.09 -3.68
CA LEU A 435 -13.22 -23.10 -2.76
C LEU A 435 -13.10 -21.71 -3.40
N HIS A 436 -14.19 -20.95 -3.39
CA HIS A 436 -14.19 -19.54 -3.75
C HIS A 436 -14.82 -18.70 -2.63
N ILE A 437 -14.04 -17.75 -2.11
CA ILE A 437 -14.51 -16.77 -1.13
C ILE A 437 -14.84 -15.48 -1.88
N ALA A 438 -16.12 -15.11 -1.85
CA ALA A 438 -16.63 -13.90 -2.46
C ALA A 438 -16.90 -12.85 -1.38
N ILE A 439 -16.45 -11.62 -1.63
CA ILE A 439 -16.70 -10.45 -0.77
C ILE A 439 -17.32 -9.39 -1.66
N THR A 440 -18.64 -9.24 -1.61
CA THR A 440 -19.38 -8.40 -2.57
C THR A 440 -19.21 -6.90 -2.31
N SER A 441 -19.17 -6.48 -1.03
CA SER A 441 -19.10 -5.07 -0.65
C SER A 441 -17.83 -4.37 -1.12
N THR A 442 -17.99 -3.08 -1.43
CA THR A 442 -16.91 -2.15 -1.82
C THR A 442 -16.88 -0.97 -0.87
N GLU A 443 -15.78 -0.20 -0.87
CA GLU A 443 -15.63 1.02 -0.03
C GLU A 443 -15.88 0.78 1.47
N ILE A 444 -15.34 -0.34 1.97
CA ILE A 444 -15.53 -0.84 3.34
C ILE A 444 -14.93 0.13 4.36
N LYS A 445 -15.71 0.47 5.38
CA LYS A 445 -15.33 1.37 6.49
C LYS A 445 -15.27 0.61 7.82
N PRO A 446 -14.43 1.06 8.78
CA PRO A 446 -14.52 0.61 10.16
C PRO A 446 -15.94 0.83 10.70
N GLY A 447 -16.50 -0.20 11.34
CA GLY A 447 -17.88 -0.20 11.79
C GLY A 447 -18.88 -0.82 10.81
N ASP A 448 -18.45 -1.31 9.66
CA ASP A 448 -19.32 -2.07 8.73
C ASP A 448 -19.48 -3.53 9.17
N ASN A 449 -20.57 -4.15 8.69
CA ASN A 449 -20.80 -5.59 8.77
C ASN A 449 -20.66 -6.18 7.37
N LEU A 450 -19.54 -6.84 7.11
CA LEU A 450 -19.17 -7.35 5.80
C LEU A 450 -19.68 -8.78 5.61
N PRO A 451 -20.60 -9.05 4.65
CA PRO A 451 -20.95 -10.41 4.28
C PRO A 451 -19.81 -11.08 3.50
N VAL A 452 -19.42 -12.28 3.93
CA VAL A 452 -18.40 -13.11 3.27
C VAL A 452 -19.03 -14.44 2.88
N SER A 453 -19.00 -14.76 1.58
CA SER A 453 -19.64 -15.95 1.03
C SER A 453 -18.62 -17.03 0.66
N PHE A 454 -18.81 -18.23 1.21
CA PHE A 454 -18.04 -19.43 0.95
C PHE A 454 -18.76 -20.26 -0.09
N ASN A 455 -18.15 -20.41 -1.27
CA ASN A 455 -18.69 -21.20 -2.37
C ASN A 455 -17.84 -22.43 -2.58
N VAL A 456 -18.45 -23.61 -2.55
CA VAL A 456 -17.78 -24.88 -2.83
C VAL A 456 -18.25 -25.46 -4.15
N ARG A 457 -17.32 -26.08 -4.87
CA ARG A 457 -17.62 -26.84 -6.09
C ARG A 457 -16.69 -28.04 -6.16
N GLY A 458 -17.21 -29.21 -6.49
CA GLY A 458 -16.41 -30.41 -6.63
C GLY A 458 -17.27 -31.65 -6.80
N ASN A 459 -16.67 -32.83 -6.62
CA ASN A 459 -17.42 -34.08 -6.60
C ASN A 459 -18.40 -34.07 -5.40
N PRO A 460 -19.70 -34.39 -5.58
CA PRO A 460 -20.65 -34.55 -4.49
C PRO A 460 -20.14 -35.37 -3.31
N ASP A 461 -19.44 -36.48 -3.54
CA ASP A 461 -18.91 -37.34 -2.47
C ASP A 461 -17.91 -36.60 -1.58
N SER A 462 -17.05 -35.78 -2.21
CA SER A 462 -16.09 -34.93 -1.51
C SER A 462 -16.78 -33.78 -0.78
N VAL A 463 -17.68 -33.07 -1.47
CA VAL A 463 -18.36 -31.88 -0.95
C VAL A 463 -19.26 -32.23 0.23
N ASN A 464 -19.87 -33.41 0.24
CA ASN A 464 -20.73 -33.87 1.33
C ASN A 464 -19.94 -34.18 2.63
N GLN A 465 -18.63 -34.40 2.54
CA GLN A 465 -17.78 -34.61 3.73
C GLN A 465 -17.37 -33.30 4.40
N ILE A 466 -17.58 -32.14 3.76
CA ILE A 466 -17.18 -30.83 4.29
C ILE A 466 -18.15 -30.41 5.40
N GLN A 467 -17.65 -30.37 6.64
CA GLN A 467 -18.42 -29.99 7.84
C GLN A 467 -18.22 -28.53 8.25
N TYR A 468 -17.07 -27.93 7.95
CA TYR A 468 -16.73 -26.57 8.32
C TYR A 468 -15.66 -25.99 7.38
N PHE A 469 -15.59 -24.67 7.34
CA PHE A 469 -14.46 -23.92 6.79
C PHE A 469 -13.62 -23.38 7.94
N THR A 470 -12.31 -23.41 7.80
CA THR A 470 -11.41 -22.60 8.62
C THR A 470 -11.14 -21.30 7.89
N TYR A 471 -11.22 -20.16 8.59
CA TYR A 471 -10.80 -18.87 8.07
C TYR A 471 -9.76 -18.20 8.96
N LEU A 472 -8.92 -17.39 8.33
CA LEU A 472 -7.92 -16.52 8.94
C LEU A 472 -8.09 -15.12 8.39
N ILE A 473 -8.02 -14.14 9.29
CA ILE A 473 -7.94 -12.73 8.97
C ILE A 473 -6.50 -12.30 9.21
N LEU A 474 -5.83 -11.89 8.15
CA LEU A 474 -4.46 -11.41 8.20
C LEU A 474 -4.45 -9.89 8.06
N THR A 475 -3.79 -9.18 8.95
CA THR A 475 -3.55 -7.74 8.78
C THR A 475 -2.17 -7.38 9.30
N LYS A 476 -1.57 -6.35 8.70
CA LYS A 476 -0.21 -5.86 9.05
C LYS A 476 0.84 -6.99 9.10
N GLY A 477 0.67 -8.04 8.28
CA GLY A 477 1.57 -9.20 8.18
C GLY A 477 1.38 -10.31 9.22
N LYS A 478 0.39 -10.22 10.12
CA LYS A 478 0.13 -11.21 11.18
C LYS A 478 -1.20 -11.92 11.01
N ILE A 479 -1.37 -13.04 11.71
CA ILE A 479 -2.69 -13.66 11.92
C ILE A 479 -3.38 -12.87 13.03
N PHE A 480 -4.40 -12.08 12.69
CA PHE A 480 -5.16 -11.28 13.65
C PHE A 480 -6.26 -12.10 14.31
N LYS A 481 -6.97 -12.90 13.52
CA LYS A 481 -8.04 -13.77 14.00
C LYS A 481 -8.11 -15.02 13.16
N ALA A 482 -8.38 -16.16 13.78
CA ALA A 482 -8.79 -17.37 13.08
C ALA A 482 -10.12 -17.86 13.65
N GLY A 483 -10.87 -18.63 12.87
CA GLY A 483 -12.14 -19.19 13.32
C GLY A 483 -12.68 -20.25 12.38
N ARG A 484 -13.81 -20.84 12.79
CA ARG A 484 -14.56 -21.81 12.00
C ARG A 484 -15.89 -21.23 11.53
N GLN A 485 -16.30 -21.63 10.32
CA GLN A 485 -17.64 -21.42 9.80
C GLN A 485 -18.27 -22.79 9.56
N PRO A 486 -19.29 -23.18 10.33
CA PRO A 486 -20.01 -24.43 10.10
C PRO A 486 -20.66 -24.45 8.71
N ARG A 487 -20.73 -25.65 8.14
CA ARG A 487 -21.43 -25.93 6.89
C ARG A 487 -22.43 -27.06 7.12
N GLY A 488 -23.70 -26.77 6.89
CA GLY A 488 -24.77 -27.76 6.89
C GLY A 488 -24.74 -28.64 5.63
N PRO A 489 -25.26 -29.88 5.70
CA PRO A 489 -25.41 -30.75 4.52
C PRO A 489 -26.18 -30.05 3.39
N GLY A 490 -25.73 -30.25 2.14
CA GLY A 490 -26.35 -29.66 0.96
C GLY A 490 -26.06 -28.16 0.72
N GLN A 491 -25.42 -27.45 1.67
CA GLN A 491 -25.10 -26.03 1.49
C GLN A 491 -23.89 -25.84 0.56
N ASN A 492 -24.12 -25.50 -0.71
CA ASN A 492 -23.04 -25.16 -1.63
C ASN A 492 -22.53 -23.72 -1.46
N LEU A 493 -23.37 -22.86 -0.88
CA LEU A 493 -23.06 -21.48 -0.51
C LEU A 493 -23.37 -21.30 0.98
N VAL A 494 -22.39 -20.82 1.73
CA VAL A 494 -22.52 -20.47 3.15
C VAL A 494 -22.03 -19.05 3.33
N THR A 495 -22.76 -18.22 4.07
CA THR A 495 -22.37 -16.82 4.32
C THR A 495 -22.10 -16.59 5.80
N MET A 496 -21.08 -15.79 6.11
CA MET A 496 -20.85 -15.25 7.45
C MET A 496 -20.88 -13.72 7.42
N THR A 497 -21.08 -13.10 8.57
CA THR A 497 -20.90 -11.67 8.76
C THR A 497 -19.61 -11.40 9.51
N LEU A 498 -18.73 -10.59 8.93
CA LEU A 498 -17.51 -10.11 9.55
C LEU A 498 -17.67 -8.65 9.99
N ARG A 499 -17.59 -8.38 11.29
CA ARG A 499 -17.54 -7.02 11.83
C ARG A 499 -16.18 -6.39 11.52
N ILE A 500 -16.18 -5.22 10.88
CA ILE A 500 -14.94 -4.50 10.56
C ILE A 500 -14.56 -3.57 11.72
N THR A 501 -13.38 -3.77 12.31
CA THR A 501 -12.84 -2.94 13.39
C THR A 501 -11.69 -2.05 12.88
N PRO A 502 -11.32 -0.98 13.60
CA PRO A 502 -10.16 -0.15 13.25
C PRO A 502 -8.83 -0.92 13.13
N ASP A 503 -8.69 -2.08 13.78
CA ASP A 503 -7.48 -2.91 13.72
C ASP A 503 -7.16 -3.41 12.31
N LEU A 504 -8.19 -3.52 11.46
CA LEU A 504 -8.09 -4.00 10.08
C LEU A 504 -7.60 -2.91 9.10
N ILE A 505 -7.40 -1.67 9.55
CA ILE A 505 -6.81 -0.58 8.77
C ILE A 505 -5.30 -0.83 8.55
N PRO A 506 -4.74 -0.50 7.37
CA PRO A 506 -5.41 0.05 6.19
C PRO A 506 -5.99 -1.03 5.25
N SER A 507 -5.67 -2.31 5.50
CA SER A 507 -6.17 -3.44 4.72
C SER A 507 -6.02 -4.74 5.50
N PHE A 508 -6.80 -5.75 5.11
CA PHE A 508 -6.70 -7.10 5.62
C PHE A 508 -6.84 -8.12 4.48
N ARG A 509 -6.40 -9.35 4.71
CA ARG A 509 -6.63 -10.50 3.83
C ARG A 509 -7.53 -11.50 4.53
N PHE A 510 -8.47 -12.05 3.80
CA PHE A 510 -9.30 -13.17 4.23
C PHE A 510 -8.78 -14.44 3.55
N VAL A 511 -8.27 -15.37 4.33
CA VAL A 511 -7.81 -16.68 3.84
C VAL A 511 -8.74 -17.72 4.42
N ALA A 512 -9.24 -18.64 3.61
CA ALA A 512 -10.05 -19.74 4.11
C ALA A 512 -9.80 -21.02 3.34
N TYR A 513 -10.06 -22.14 3.99
CA TYR A 513 -9.89 -23.47 3.43
C TYR A 513 -10.87 -24.46 4.06
N TYR A 514 -10.99 -25.62 3.44
CA TYR A 514 -11.64 -26.81 4.00
C TYR A 514 -10.75 -28.02 3.76
N GLN A 515 -11.08 -29.13 4.41
CA GLN A 515 -10.47 -30.44 4.18
C GLN A 515 -11.54 -31.44 3.73
N VAL A 516 -11.12 -32.47 2.98
CA VAL A 516 -11.94 -33.60 2.53
C VAL A 516 -11.12 -34.86 2.74
N GLY A 517 -11.72 -35.88 3.35
CA GLY A 517 -11.10 -37.18 3.56
C GLY A 517 -9.92 -37.16 4.54
N ASN A 518 -10.18 -37.53 5.80
CA ASN A 518 -9.15 -37.87 6.80
C ASN A 518 -9.32 -39.30 7.33
N SER A 519 -10.09 -40.12 6.63
CA SER A 519 -10.35 -41.52 6.95
C SER A 519 -9.34 -42.44 6.29
#